data_AF-A0A1D2R8W2-F1
#
_entry.id   AF-A0A1D2R8W2-F1
#
_cell.length_a   1.000
_cell.length_b   1.000
_cell.length_c   1.000
_cell.angle_alpha   90.00
_cell.angle_beta   90.00
_cell.angle_gamma   90.00
#
_symmetry.space_group_name_H-M   'P 1'
#
loop_
_entity.id
_entity.type
_entity.pdbx_description
1 polymer ?
#
loop_
_entity_poly.entity_id
_entity_poly.type
_entity_poly.pdbx_seq_one_letter_code
_entity_poly.pdbx_strand_id
1 'polypeptide(L)'
;MESGRIRGFVNAVNLSEFYYILYRKDKKIAEEYFQIVLNSKLEFVNVARDLTKLAGTMKGKYAISLADAFCIATAISKKTAVMAGRDPELDKVKEVEITRVR
;
A
#
# COMPACT_ATOMS: atom_id res chain seq x y z
N MET A 1 -16.09 -13.16 -22.62
CA MET A 1 -16.23 -11.99 -21.73
C MET A 1 -14.90 -11.80 -21.02
N GLU A 2 -14.09 -10.84 -21.46
CA GLU A 2 -12.83 -10.49 -20.78
C GLU A 2 -13.18 -9.95 -19.40
N SER A 3 -12.87 -10.71 -18.35
CA SER A 3 -12.86 -10.21 -16.98
C SER A 3 -11.94 -8.99 -16.97
N GLY A 4 -12.50 -7.79 -16.76
CA GLY A 4 -11.74 -6.54 -16.78
C GLY A 4 -10.46 -6.70 -15.95
N ARG A 5 -9.29 -6.48 -16.57
CA ARG A 5 -7.99 -6.61 -15.88
C ARG A 5 -7.90 -5.57 -14.77
N ILE A 6 -8.23 -5.97 -13.55
CA ILE A 6 -7.94 -5.18 -12.35
C ILE A 6 -6.42 -5.18 -12.18
N ARG A 7 -5.80 -4.00 -12.22
CA ARG A 7 -4.38 -3.80 -11.93
C ARG A 7 -4.23 -3.42 -10.47
N GLY A 8 -3.49 -4.21 -9.71
CA GLY A 8 -3.14 -3.90 -8.33
C GLY A 8 -1.67 -3.47 -8.22
N PHE A 9 -1.36 -2.73 -7.16
CA PHE A 9 -0.03 -2.21 -6.91
C PHE A 9 0.40 -2.53 -5.48
N VAL A 10 1.69 -2.73 -5.28
CA VAL A 10 2.28 -2.83 -3.93
C VAL A 10 3.51 -1.93 -3.87
N ASN A 11 3.50 -0.98 -2.92
CA ASN A 11 4.64 -0.11 -2.68
C ASN A 11 5.70 -0.84 -1.86
N ALA A 12 6.98 -0.58 -2.12
CA ALA A 12 8.11 -1.12 -1.36
C ALA A 12 7.98 -0.90 0.16
N VAL A 13 7.45 0.25 0.60
CA VAL A 13 7.23 0.55 2.02
C VAL A 13 6.15 -0.34 2.61
N ASN A 14 5.01 -0.51 1.93
CA ASN A 14 3.95 -1.40 2.40
C ASN A 14 4.39 -2.87 2.40
N LEU A 15 5.16 -3.31 1.40
CA LEU A 15 5.73 -4.66 1.39
C LEU A 15 6.73 -4.86 2.54
N SER A 16 7.52 -3.82 2.88
CA SER A 16 8.45 -3.88 4.02
C SER A 16 7.72 -3.99 5.36
N GLU A 17 6.61 -3.27 5.54
CA GLU A 17 5.77 -3.35 6.74
C GLU A 17 5.12 -4.74 6.86
N PHE A 18 4.57 -5.25 5.75
CA PHE A 18 4.03 -6.60 5.68
C PHE A 18 5.08 -7.66 6.04
N TYR A 19 6.28 -7.58 5.45
CA TYR A 19 7.39 -8.46 5.78
C TYR A 19 7.76 -8.39 7.26
N TYR A 20 7.90 -7.18 7.82
CA TYR A 20 8.22 -6.97 9.24
C TYR A 20 7.19 -7.63 10.17
N ILE A 21 5.89 -7.45 9.91
CA ILE A 21 4.81 -8.03 10.70
C ILE A 21 4.87 -9.56 10.72
N LEU A 22 5.15 -10.18 9.56
CA LEU A 22 5.29 -11.63 9.46
C LEU A 22 6.59 -12.11 10.12
N TYR A 23 7.70 -11.40 9.89
CA TYR A 23 9.02 -11.78 10.42
C TYR A 23 9.03 -11.82 11.94
N ARG A 24 8.32 -10.89 12.59
CA ARG A 24 8.11 -10.86 14.04
C ARG A 24 7.43 -12.12 14.59
N LYS A 25 6.74 -12.88 13.74
CA LYS A 25 6.08 -14.13 14.10
C LYS A 25 6.93 -15.33 13.69
N ASP A 26 7.37 -15.36 12.43
CA ASP A 26 8.17 -16.42 11.86
C ASP A 26 8.91 -15.93 10.61
N LYS A 27 10.23 -16.11 10.58
CA LYS A 27 11.09 -15.71 9.45
C LYS A 27 10.75 -16.46 8.16
N LYS A 28 10.53 -17.78 8.24
CA LYS A 28 10.24 -18.62 7.07
C LYS A 28 8.92 -18.20 6.43
N ILE A 29 7.90 -17.90 7.22
CA ILE A 29 6.61 -17.37 6.74
C ILE A 29 6.82 -16.02 6.05
N ALA A 30 7.64 -15.12 6.62
CA ALA A 30 7.91 -13.83 6.00
C ALA A 30 8.56 -13.95 4.62
N GLU A 31 9.58 -14.81 4.48
CA GLU A 31 10.25 -15.07 3.20
C GLU A 31 9.30 -15.66 2.17
N GLU A 32 8.49 -16.67 2.56
CA GLU A 32 7.52 -17.32 1.68
C GLU A 32 6.51 -16.31 1.13
N TYR A 33 5.88 -15.53 2.01
CA TYR A 33 4.86 -14.57 1.59
C TYR A 33 5.43 -13.39 0.81
N PHE A 34 6.68 -12.97 1.08
CA PHE A 34 7.36 -11.97 0.28
C PHE A 34 7.53 -12.44 -1.17
N GLN A 35 7.98 -13.68 -1.37
CA GLN A 35 8.08 -14.27 -2.71
C GLN A 35 6.71 -14.43 -3.36
N ILE A 36 5.67 -14.81 -2.62
CA ILE A 36 4.30 -14.88 -3.15
C ILE A 36 3.84 -13.52 -3.69
N VAL A 37 4.08 -12.43 -2.94
CA VAL A 37 3.71 -11.08 -3.38
C VAL A 37 4.50 -10.66 -4.63
N LEU A 38 5.81 -10.91 -4.67
CA LEU A 38 6.65 -10.58 -5.83
C LEU A 38 6.26 -11.37 -7.10
N ASN A 39 5.81 -12.61 -6.94
CA ASN A 39 5.36 -13.45 -8.05
C ASN A 39 3.86 -13.31 -8.35
N SER A 40 3.17 -12.39 -7.67
CA SER A 40 1.76 -12.10 -7.93
C SER A 40 1.57 -11.23 -9.17
N LYS A 41 0.32 -10.89 -9.49
CA LYS A 41 -0.02 -9.94 -10.57
C LYS A 41 0.07 -8.47 -10.13
N LEU A 42 0.50 -8.19 -8.89
CA LEU A 42 0.67 -6.83 -8.40
C LEU A 42 1.89 -6.19 -9.05
N GLU A 43 1.74 -4.96 -9.51
CA GLU A 43 2.88 -4.16 -9.98
C GLU A 43 3.65 -3.61 -8.77
N PHE A 44 4.93 -3.91 -8.70
CA PHE A 44 5.81 -3.41 -7.64
C PHE A 44 6.17 -1.94 -7.87
N VAL A 45 5.97 -1.10 -6.86
CA VAL A 45 6.23 0.34 -6.92
C VAL A 45 7.40 0.70 -6.00
N ASN A 46 8.52 1.11 -6.61
CA ASN A 46 9.68 1.64 -5.91
C ASN A 46 9.41 3.03 -5.32
N VAL A 47 10.13 3.37 -4.26
CA VAL A 47 10.08 4.72 -3.66
C VAL A 47 10.87 5.70 -4.53
N ALA A 48 10.15 6.58 -5.23
CA ALA A 48 10.72 7.70 -5.96
C ALA A 48 10.63 9.01 -5.15
N ARG A 49 11.40 10.04 -5.57
CA ARG A 49 11.42 11.36 -4.92
C ARG A 49 10.02 11.98 -4.82
N ASP A 50 9.23 11.89 -5.89
CA ASP A 50 7.89 12.49 -5.92
C ASP A 50 6.92 11.76 -4.97
N LEU A 51 6.98 10.43 -4.92
CA LEU A 51 6.21 9.64 -3.96
C LEU A 51 6.62 9.95 -2.52
N THR A 52 7.91 10.16 -2.27
CA THR A 52 8.43 10.52 -0.93
C THR A 52 7.84 11.84 -0.45
N LYS A 53 7.86 12.88 -1.30
CA LYS A 53 7.30 14.19 -0.97
C LYS A 53 5.78 14.12 -0.77
N LEU A 54 5.08 13.38 -1.64
CA LEU A 54 3.64 13.23 -1.56
C LEU A 54 3.23 12.47 -0.29
N ALA A 55 3.89 11.36 0.04
CA ALA A 55 3.64 10.61 1.27
C ALA A 55 3.87 11.49 2.52
N GLY A 56 4.97 12.25 2.57
CA GLY A 56 5.21 13.20 3.66
C GLY A 56 4.08 14.24 3.80
N THR A 57 3.57 14.74 2.67
CA THR A 57 2.44 15.68 2.64
C THR A 57 1.17 15.05 3.21
N MET A 58 0.84 13.81 2.80
CA MET A 58 -0.34 13.08 3.27
C MET A 58 -0.25 12.76 4.76
N LYS A 59 0.92 12.33 5.24
CA LYS A 59 1.18 12.08 6.66
C LYS A 59 0.98 13.36 7.50
N GLY A 60 1.54 14.49 7.05
CA GLY A 60 1.40 15.77 7.75
C GLY A 60 -0.04 16.27 7.80
N LYS A 61 -0.80 16.09 6.72
CA LYS A 61 -2.20 16.54 6.62
C LYS A 61 -3.17 15.68 7.45
N TYR A 62 -2.95 14.37 7.49
CA TYR A 62 -3.90 13.42 8.07
C TYR A 62 -3.39 12.71 9.32
N ALA A 63 -2.18 12.96 9.79
CA ALA A 63 -1.62 12.30 10.99
C ALA A 63 -1.75 10.76 10.98
N ILE A 64 -1.59 10.16 9.80
CA ILE A 64 -1.66 8.72 9.55
C ILE A 64 -0.28 8.06 9.70
N SER A 65 -0.21 6.73 9.65
CA SER A 65 1.07 6.01 9.59
C SER A 65 1.90 6.39 8.34
N LEU A 66 3.21 6.15 8.36
CA LEU A 66 4.04 6.41 7.18
C LEU A 66 3.72 5.43 6.04
N ALA A 67 3.42 4.17 6.37
CA ALA A 67 3.06 3.16 5.39
C ALA A 67 1.73 3.48 4.70
N ASP A 68 0.72 3.95 5.45
CA ASP A 68 -0.55 4.41 4.89
C ASP A 68 -0.35 5.63 3.98
N ALA A 69 0.51 6.55 4.38
CA ALA A 69 0.83 7.71 3.57
C ALA A 69 1.49 7.32 2.23
N PHE A 70 2.36 6.32 2.22
CA PHE A 70 2.92 5.77 0.97
C PHE A 70 1.89 5.00 0.15
N CYS A 71 0.96 4.29 0.78
CA CYS A 71 -0.15 3.62 0.10
C CYS A 71 -1.02 4.65 -0.63
N ILE A 72 -1.44 5.72 0.06
CA ILE A 72 -2.23 6.81 -0.51
C ILE A 72 -1.45 7.55 -1.60
N ALA A 73 -0.18 7.89 -1.38
CA ALA A 73 0.63 8.55 -2.40
C ALA A 73 0.75 7.70 -3.68
N THR A 74 0.88 6.38 -3.52
CA THR A 74 0.89 5.44 -4.65
C THR A 74 -0.46 5.44 -5.38
N ALA A 75 -1.57 5.41 -4.64
CA ALA A 75 -2.91 5.45 -5.20
C ALA A 75 -3.19 6.74 -5.99
N ILE A 76 -2.79 7.90 -5.46
CA ILE A 76 -2.85 9.20 -6.17
C ILE A 76 -2.04 9.13 -7.47
N SER A 77 -0.78 8.69 -7.38
CA SER A 77 0.14 8.66 -8.53
C SER A 77 -0.34 7.71 -9.63
N LYS A 78 -0.95 6.57 -9.25
CA LYS A 78 -1.46 5.55 -10.18
C LYS A 78 -2.93 5.76 -10.55
N LYS A 79 -3.58 6.80 -10.01
CA LYS A 79 -5.00 7.12 -10.22
C LYS A 79 -5.90 5.92 -9.92
N THR A 80 -5.72 5.32 -8.76
CA THR A 80 -6.46 4.13 -8.31
C THR A 80 -6.97 4.32 -6.87
N ALA A 81 -7.76 3.37 -6.39
CA ALA A 81 -8.27 3.34 -5.03
C ALA A 81 -7.26 2.67 -4.07
N VAL A 82 -7.34 3.00 -2.79
CA VAL A 82 -6.62 2.30 -1.72
C VAL A 82 -7.49 1.16 -1.21
N MET A 83 -6.94 -0.06 -1.14
CA MET A 83 -7.54 -1.14 -0.38
C MET A 83 -7.03 -1.11 1.06
N ALA A 84 -7.92 -0.89 2.01
CA ALA A 84 -7.57 -0.77 3.43
C ALA A 84 -8.41 -1.68 4.32
N GLY A 85 -7.81 -2.07 5.45
CA GLY A 85 -8.47 -2.79 6.53
C GLY A 85 -9.35 -1.86 7.37
N ARG A 86 -9.30 -2.04 8.69
CA ARG A 86 -10.11 -1.28 9.67
C ARG A 86 -9.34 -0.12 10.29
N ASP A 87 -8.72 0.71 9.46
CA ASP A 87 -7.98 1.89 9.89
C ASP A 87 -8.88 3.14 9.76
N PRO A 88 -9.53 3.60 10.84
CA PRO A 88 -10.50 4.70 10.79
C PRO A 88 -9.83 6.04 10.44
N GLU A 89 -8.53 6.17 10.66
CA GLU A 89 -7.77 7.35 10.28
C GLU A 89 -7.74 7.61 8.77
N LEU A 90 -8.06 6.59 7.95
CA LEU A 90 -8.15 6.74 6.50
C LEU A 90 -9.49 7.32 6.05
N ASP A 91 -10.55 7.30 6.88
CA ASP A 91 -11.88 7.78 6.49
C ASP A 91 -11.94 9.31 6.25
N LYS A 92 -10.96 10.05 6.77
CA LYS A 92 -10.83 11.51 6.57
C LYS A 92 -10.05 11.89 5.31
N VAL A 93 -9.40 10.93 4.64
CA VAL A 93 -8.64 11.16 3.40
C VAL A 93 -9.62 11.43 2.26
N LYS A 94 -9.36 12.48 1.46
CA LYS A 94 -10.29 12.93 0.40
C LYS A 94 -9.69 12.85 -1.00
N GLU A 95 -8.39 12.64 -1.09
CA GLU A 95 -7.60 12.66 -2.33
C GLU A 95 -7.75 11.38 -3.14
N VAL A 96 -8.15 10.29 -2.49
CA VAL A 96 -8.31 8.97 -3.09
C VAL A 96 -9.53 8.27 -2.52
N GLU A 97 -10.12 7.40 -3.33
CA GLU A 97 -11.15 6.47 -2.86
C GLU A 97 -10.51 5.42 -1.94
N ILE A 98 -11.18 5.14 -0.82
CA ILE A 98 -10.81 4.07 0.11
C ILE A 98 -11.83 2.94 -0.03
N THR A 99 -11.39 1.79 -0.54
CA THR A 99 -12.17 0.56 -0.57
C THR A 99 -11.83 -0.29 0.65
N ARG A 100 -12.83 -0.62 1.47
CA ARG A 100 -12.65 -1.45 2.67
C ARG A 100 -12.73 -2.93 2.29
N VAL A 101 -11.68 -3.69 2.61
CA VAL A 101 -11.68 -5.16 2.52
C VAL A 101 -12.22 -5.74 3.82
N ARG A 102 -13.24 -6.62 3.70
CA ARG A 102 -13.90 -7.32 4.81
C ARG A 102 -13.28 -8.68 5.05
#